data_AF-A0A9Q2SSI0-F1
#
_entry.id   AF-A0A9Q2SSI0-F1
#
_cell.length_a   1.000
_cell.length_b   1.000
_cell.length_c   1.000
_cell.angle_alpha   90.00
_cell.angle_beta   90.00
_cell.angle_gamma   90.00
#
_symmetry.space_group_name_H-M   'P 1'
#
loop_
_entity.id
_entity.type
_entity.pdbx_description
1 polymer ?
#
loop_
_entity_poly.entity_id
_entity_poly.type
_entity_poly.pdbx_seq_one_letter_code
_entity_poly.pdbx_strand_id
1 'polypeptide(L)'
;MSQIEWQHVTGAWKITDYDSREDPDALPEQKNLKGTCTFRARFDATDRAEAILVPDAAGSYLLSVREMVFPIVHGRLIDREARDGVMLPAVAGGVPIVWTATPELQEDPGTGIKGAPVPANSITFAPAAPDGSGNRSVNLADVVDTSIEFPPIVESRVAQLVVEATTARDDVASYVNFINTVVSPQIGGYQQAAEQAAIDAAASAQQSADMIPPATATVFGKVKLAGDLAGTASAPTVPALTQKADLVGGKIPQAQLPAIAMVDFLGNVNSQAAMLALNGQRGDWCNRTDLGTEWQLIAEPSTSLASWAQKIYPASPVSSVAGRTGAVTISSTDVTDATAVGRNVMKAVDAAAARSAIGAGTSNLTLGTTSTTALAGDRAPQLVSSLPGSPIVGVLYCIPG
;
A
#
# COMPACT_ATOMS: atom_id res chain seq x y z
N MET A 1 -62.26 42.35 -63.08
CA MET A 1 -61.37 42.02 -64.20
C MET A 1 -61.27 40.50 -64.24
N SER A 2 -61.40 39.88 -65.42
CA SER A 2 -61.81 38.48 -65.62
C SER A 2 -61.15 37.50 -64.65
N GLN A 3 -61.99 36.90 -63.81
CA GLN A 3 -61.64 36.04 -62.69
C GLN A 3 -60.99 34.70 -63.12
N ILE A 4 -61.23 34.29 -64.36
CA ILE A 4 -60.55 33.18 -65.04
C ILE A 4 -60.17 33.67 -66.44
N GLU A 5 -58.90 33.56 -66.78
CA GLU A 5 -58.40 33.73 -68.13
C GLU A 5 -58.39 32.38 -68.84
N TRP A 6 -58.89 32.35 -70.07
CA TRP A 6 -58.96 31.14 -70.88
C TRP A 6 -57.88 31.14 -71.95
N GLN A 7 -57.43 29.96 -72.32
CA GLN A 7 -56.55 29.73 -73.45
C GLN A 7 -57.20 28.78 -74.45
N HIS A 8 -57.05 29.11 -75.73
CA HIS A 8 -57.42 28.23 -76.83
C HIS A 8 -56.28 27.26 -77.08
N VAL A 9 -56.55 25.97 -76.94
CA VAL A 9 -55.56 24.91 -77.15
C VAL A 9 -55.90 24.16 -78.42
N THR A 10 -54.99 24.18 -79.38
CA THR A 10 -55.10 23.43 -80.63
C THR A 10 -54.07 22.31 -80.65
N GLY A 11 -54.36 21.24 -81.37
CA GLY A 11 -53.44 20.12 -81.55
C GLY A 11 -53.60 19.56 -82.95
N ALA A 12 -52.47 19.33 -83.62
CA ALA A 12 -52.42 18.73 -84.94
C ALA A 12 -51.49 17.52 -84.89
N TRP A 13 -52.08 16.32 -84.82
CA TRP A 13 -51.37 15.06 -84.93
C TRP A 13 -51.49 14.55 -86.36
N LYS A 14 -50.36 14.41 -87.03
CA LYS A 14 -50.29 13.82 -88.35
C LYS A 14 -49.18 12.79 -88.35
N ILE A 15 -49.46 11.63 -88.94
CA ILE A 15 -48.39 10.77 -89.43
C ILE A 15 -47.99 11.38 -90.77
N THR A 16 -46.77 11.87 -90.83
CA THR A 16 -46.11 12.11 -92.12
C THR A 16 -45.26 10.87 -92.30
N ASP A 17 -45.67 9.93 -93.14
CA ASP A 17 -44.66 9.01 -93.64
C ASP A 17 -43.70 9.82 -94.50
N TYR A 18 -42.42 9.62 -94.26
CA TYR A 18 -41.40 10.01 -95.21
C TYR A 18 -40.90 8.66 -95.73
N ASP A 19 -41.32 8.32 -96.94
CA ASP A 19 -41.25 6.99 -97.56
C ASP A 19 -40.01 6.17 -97.15
N SER A 20 -40.29 4.98 -96.62
CA SER A 20 -39.36 3.88 -96.50
C SER A 20 -39.25 3.12 -97.83
N ARG A 21 -38.50 3.63 -98.81
CA ARG A 21 -37.93 2.95 -100.01
C ARG A 21 -38.81 2.03 -100.89
N GLU A 22 -40.06 1.75 -100.56
CA GLU A 22 -40.93 0.76 -101.22
C GLU A 22 -42.34 1.30 -101.51
N ASP A 23 -42.61 2.59 -101.28
CA ASP A 23 -43.89 3.22 -101.66
C ASP A 23 -43.89 3.73 -103.13
N PRO A 24 -44.85 3.32 -103.99
CA PRO A 24 -44.95 3.79 -105.38
C PRO A 24 -45.53 5.20 -105.59
N ASP A 25 -46.07 5.89 -104.58
CA ASP A 25 -46.44 7.33 -104.67
C ASP A 25 -45.30 8.23 -104.14
N ALA A 26 -44.97 9.27 -104.90
CA ALA A 26 -43.91 10.23 -104.56
C ALA A 26 -44.40 11.40 -103.66
N LEU A 27 -45.67 11.42 -103.29
CA LEU A 27 -46.24 12.39 -102.34
C LEU A 27 -46.50 11.70 -101.01
N PRO A 28 -46.07 12.27 -99.86
CA PRO A 28 -46.27 11.65 -98.55
C PRO A 28 -47.76 11.42 -98.27
N GLU A 29 -48.13 10.19 -97.95
CA GLU A 29 -49.51 9.83 -97.63
C GLU A 29 -49.88 10.38 -96.25
N GLN A 30 -50.70 11.43 -96.20
CA GLN A 30 -51.21 11.94 -94.93
C GLN A 30 -52.32 11.03 -94.42
N LYS A 31 -51.98 10.09 -93.54
CA LYS A 31 -52.98 9.28 -92.83
C LYS A 31 -53.65 10.09 -91.72
N ASN A 32 -54.98 10.11 -91.75
CA ASN A 32 -55.79 10.76 -90.73
C ASN A 32 -55.82 9.93 -89.45
N LEU A 33 -55.81 10.61 -88.30
CA LEU A 33 -55.87 9.98 -86.98
C LEU A 33 -57.20 10.30 -86.29
N LYS A 34 -57.67 9.37 -85.46
CA LYS A 34 -58.80 9.59 -84.56
C LYS A 34 -58.48 9.10 -83.16
N GLY A 35 -59.14 9.63 -82.15
CA GLY A 35 -58.86 9.22 -80.78
C GLY A 35 -59.45 10.16 -79.74
N THR A 36 -58.86 10.17 -78.55
CA THR A 36 -59.21 11.13 -77.49
C THR A 36 -57.96 11.73 -76.87
N CYS A 37 -58.08 12.95 -76.34
CA CYS A 37 -57.05 13.58 -75.54
C CYS A 37 -57.59 13.84 -74.14
N THR A 38 -56.89 13.33 -73.13
CA THR A 38 -57.21 13.59 -71.72
C THR A 38 -56.32 14.70 -71.19
N PHE A 39 -56.93 15.76 -70.66
CA PHE A 39 -56.25 16.88 -70.02
C PHE A 39 -56.38 16.80 -68.51
N ARG A 40 -55.23 16.81 -67.83
CA ARG A 40 -55.13 16.82 -66.37
C ARG A 40 -54.48 18.12 -65.91
N ALA A 41 -55.20 18.91 -65.11
CA ALA A 41 -54.68 20.13 -64.52
C ALA A 41 -53.71 19.82 -63.37
N ARG A 42 -52.64 20.60 -63.27
CA ARG A 42 -51.68 20.64 -62.16
C ARG A 42 -51.52 22.10 -61.73
N PHE A 43 -51.53 22.32 -60.42
CA PHE A 43 -51.28 23.63 -59.80
C PHE A 43 -49.96 23.59 -59.05
N ASP A 44 -49.24 24.71 -59.01
CA ASP A 44 -48.09 24.88 -58.11
C ASP A 44 -48.57 24.83 -56.63
N ALA A 45 -47.77 24.23 -55.75
CA ALA A 45 -48.13 23.97 -54.37
C ALA A 45 -48.20 25.23 -53.50
N THR A 46 -47.51 26.31 -53.88
CA THR A 46 -47.58 27.61 -53.18
C THR A 46 -48.88 28.34 -53.50
N ASP A 47 -49.37 28.20 -54.75
CA ASP A 47 -50.50 28.98 -55.26
C ASP A 47 -51.82 28.21 -55.27
N ARG A 48 -51.81 26.93 -54.88
CA ARG A 48 -53.00 26.06 -54.87
C ARG A 48 -54.14 26.60 -54.00
N ALA A 49 -53.83 27.27 -52.89
CA ALA A 49 -54.85 27.84 -52.02
C ALA A 49 -55.56 29.04 -52.67
N GLU A 50 -54.82 29.89 -53.40
CA GLU A 50 -55.38 31.03 -54.15
C GLU A 50 -56.12 30.59 -55.43
N ALA A 51 -55.62 29.55 -56.12
CA ALA A 51 -56.27 29.00 -57.31
C ALA A 51 -57.59 28.27 -57.03
N ILE A 52 -57.71 27.67 -55.84
CA ILE A 52 -58.94 26.99 -55.40
C ILE A 52 -60.00 28.01 -54.98
N LEU A 53 -59.61 29.14 -54.39
CA LEU A 53 -60.49 30.21 -53.92
C LEU A 53 -60.55 31.34 -54.94
N VAL A 54 -61.40 31.17 -55.96
CA VAL A 54 -61.50 32.17 -57.02
C VAL A 54 -62.50 33.27 -56.59
N PRO A 55 -62.10 34.56 -56.50
CA PRO A 55 -62.96 35.64 -56.00
C PRO A 55 -63.86 36.25 -57.09
N ASP A 56 -65.19 36.17 -56.92
CA ASP A 56 -66.19 36.82 -57.80
C ASP A 56 -66.76 38.09 -57.15
N ALA A 57 -67.39 38.96 -57.95
CA ALA A 57 -68.16 40.12 -57.51
C ALA A 57 -69.28 39.78 -56.51
N ALA A 58 -69.71 38.52 -56.46
CA ALA A 58 -70.70 37.99 -55.51
C ALA A 58 -70.11 37.14 -54.35
N GLY A 59 -68.78 36.91 -54.31
CA GLY A 59 -68.10 36.10 -53.29
C GLY A 59 -67.11 35.07 -53.85
N SER A 60 -66.36 34.38 -52.98
CA SER A 60 -65.39 33.35 -53.39
C SER A 60 -66.09 32.00 -53.62
N TYR A 61 -65.75 31.31 -54.71
CA TYR A 61 -66.18 29.92 -54.96
C TYR A 61 -64.98 28.98 -55.13
N LEU A 62 -65.24 27.68 -54.92
CA LEU A 62 -64.25 26.62 -55.11
C LEU A 62 -64.19 26.19 -56.58
N LEU A 63 -63.05 26.40 -57.25
CA LEU A 63 -62.84 25.87 -58.60
C LEU A 63 -62.39 24.40 -58.53
N SER A 64 -63.26 23.48 -58.96
CA SER A 64 -62.91 22.07 -59.14
C SER A 64 -62.64 21.78 -60.61
N VAL A 65 -61.37 21.68 -60.99
CA VAL A 65 -60.97 21.28 -62.33
C VAL A 65 -60.86 19.75 -62.37
N ARG A 66 -61.79 19.09 -63.06
CA ARG A 66 -61.74 17.64 -63.30
C ARG A 66 -60.94 17.33 -64.56
N GLU A 67 -60.59 16.06 -64.73
CA GLU A 67 -60.02 15.58 -65.98
C GLU A 67 -61.01 15.82 -67.12
N MET A 68 -60.55 16.47 -68.19
CA MET A 68 -61.36 16.81 -69.34
C MET A 68 -60.91 15.94 -70.51
N VAL A 69 -61.85 15.26 -71.17
CA VAL A 69 -61.57 14.37 -72.29
C VAL A 69 -62.25 14.93 -73.53
N PHE A 70 -61.46 15.14 -74.59
CA PHE A 70 -61.93 15.68 -75.85
C PHE A 70 -61.61 14.75 -77.01
N PRO A 71 -62.48 14.68 -78.04
CA PRO A 71 -62.23 13.86 -79.21
C PRO A 71 -61.14 14.47 -80.10
N ILE A 72 -60.40 13.60 -80.78
CA ILE A 72 -59.50 13.93 -81.88
C ILE A 72 -60.12 13.34 -83.16
N VAL A 73 -60.32 14.17 -84.17
CA VAL A 73 -60.91 13.76 -85.46
C VAL A 73 -60.04 14.31 -86.59
N HIS A 74 -59.68 13.45 -87.54
CA HIS A 74 -58.73 13.78 -88.62
C HIS A 74 -57.43 14.43 -88.13
N GLY A 75 -56.92 13.95 -86.99
CA GLY A 75 -55.70 14.43 -86.37
C GLY A 75 -55.83 15.80 -85.69
N ARG A 76 -57.03 16.38 -85.62
CA ARG A 76 -57.26 17.67 -84.96
C ARG A 76 -58.01 17.50 -83.65
N LEU A 77 -57.62 18.28 -82.65
CA LEU A 77 -58.38 18.39 -81.41
C LEU A 77 -59.67 19.15 -81.66
N ILE A 78 -60.81 18.61 -81.25
CA ILE A 78 -62.11 19.21 -81.54
C ILE A 78 -62.94 19.33 -80.25
N ASP A 79 -63.59 20.48 -80.07
CA ASP A 79 -64.54 20.70 -78.97
C ASP A 79 -65.93 20.10 -79.27
N ARG A 80 -66.80 20.01 -78.26
CA ARG A 80 -68.15 19.42 -78.33
C ARG A 80 -69.05 20.03 -79.42
N GLU A 81 -68.75 21.25 -79.87
CA GLU A 81 -69.47 21.95 -80.94
C GLU A 81 -68.82 21.78 -82.32
N ALA A 82 -67.91 20.81 -82.48
CA ALA A 82 -67.18 20.53 -83.71
C ALA A 82 -66.26 21.69 -84.20
N ARG A 83 -65.82 22.56 -83.29
CA ARG A 83 -64.87 23.65 -83.55
C ARG A 83 -63.43 23.18 -83.33
N ASP A 84 -62.49 23.77 -84.06
CA ASP A 84 -61.07 23.43 -83.97
C ASP A 84 -60.45 23.92 -82.64
N GLY A 85 -59.78 23.02 -81.93
CA GLY A 85 -59.25 23.24 -80.59
C GLY A 85 -60.29 23.26 -79.48
N VAL A 86 -59.81 23.38 -78.24
CA VAL A 86 -60.62 23.39 -77.00
C VAL A 86 -60.24 24.58 -76.14
N MET A 87 -61.18 25.06 -75.34
CA MET A 87 -60.92 26.14 -74.38
C MET A 87 -60.61 25.55 -73.00
N LEU A 88 -59.41 25.83 -72.49
CA LEU A 88 -58.98 25.45 -71.14
C LEU A 88 -58.72 26.70 -70.30
N PRO A 89 -58.96 26.67 -68.98
CA PRO A 89 -58.58 27.78 -68.12
C PRO A 89 -57.06 27.83 -68.02
N ALA A 90 -56.52 29.02 -68.28
CA ALA A 90 -55.09 29.32 -68.32
C ALA A 90 -54.61 29.87 -66.97
N VAL A 91 -55.35 30.83 -66.43
CA VAL A 91 -55.03 31.48 -65.15
C VAL A 91 -56.33 31.62 -64.36
N ALA A 92 -56.33 31.18 -63.10
CA ALA A 92 -57.46 31.34 -62.19
C ALA A 92 -57.00 32.12 -60.96
N GLY A 93 -57.64 33.26 -60.68
CA GLY A 93 -57.29 34.08 -59.51
C GLY A 93 -55.84 34.62 -59.51
N GLY A 94 -55.22 34.77 -60.68
CA GLY A 94 -53.80 35.16 -60.81
C GLY A 94 -52.81 34.00 -60.85
N VAL A 95 -53.26 32.77 -60.58
CA VAL A 95 -52.42 31.57 -60.54
C VAL A 95 -52.44 30.85 -61.90
N PRO A 96 -51.27 30.59 -62.52
CA PRO A 96 -51.19 29.84 -63.78
C PRO A 96 -51.51 28.36 -63.58
N ILE A 97 -52.29 27.78 -64.50
CA ILE A 97 -52.65 26.36 -64.52
C ILE A 97 -51.80 25.63 -65.53
N VAL A 98 -51.05 24.62 -65.07
CA VAL A 98 -50.25 23.75 -65.94
C VAL A 98 -51.11 22.56 -66.35
N TRP A 99 -51.09 22.22 -67.64
CA TRP A 99 -51.87 21.12 -68.19
C TRP A 99 -50.97 20.02 -68.71
N THR A 100 -51.30 18.77 -68.39
CA THR A 100 -50.75 17.59 -69.06
C THR A 100 -51.80 17.01 -69.99
N ALA A 101 -51.51 17.02 -71.29
CA ALA A 101 -52.29 16.41 -72.35
C ALA A 101 -51.77 15.00 -72.63
N THR A 102 -52.64 13.99 -72.55
CA THR A 102 -52.33 12.61 -72.88
C THR A 102 -53.19 12.16 -74.05
N PRO A 103 -52.65 12.15 -75.29
CA PRO A 103 -53.37 11.68 -76.47
C PRO A 103 -53.37 10.15 -76.56
N GLU A 104 -54.54 9.58 -76.83
CA GLU A 104 -54.72 8.17 -77.19
C GLU A 104 -55.23 8.10 -78.63
N LEU A 105 -54.34 7.74 -79.56
CA LEU A 105 -54.56 7.85 -81.00
C LEU A 105 -54.70 6.48 -81.65
N GLN A 106 -55.51 6.43 -82.70
CA GLN A 106 -55.70 5.29 -83.59
C GLN A 106 -55.74 5.78 -85.04
N GLU A 107 -55.30 4.93 -85.97
CA GLU A 107 -55.45 5.22 -87.41
C GLU A 107 -56.93 5.32 -87.79
N ASP A 108 -57.27 6.25 -88.69
CA ASP A 108 -58.61 6.41 -89.22
C ASP A 108 -58.73 5.98 -90.69
N PRO A 109 -59.12 4.72 -90.96
CA PRO A 109 -59.28 4.18 -92.33
C PRO A 109 -60.59 4.60 -93.02
N GLY A 110 -61.32 5.59 -92.51
CA GLY A 110 -62.49 6.20 -93.17
C GLY A 110 -63.77 5.35 -93.25
N THR A 111 -63.81 4.15 -92.65
CA THR A 111 -64.93 3.18 -92.78
C THR A 111 -65.60 2.78 -91.46
N GLY A 112 -65.42 3.56 -90.38
CA GLY A 112 -66.05 3.27 -89.07
C GLY A 112 -65.43 2.10 -88.29
N ILE A 113 -64.37 1.49 -88.82
CA ILE A 113 -63.56 0.44 -88.17
C ILE A 113 -62.46 1.11 -87.33
N LYS A 114 -62.12 0.52 -86.17
CA LYS A 114 -61.02 0.97 -85.30
C LYS A 114 -59.68 0.57 -85.93
N GLY A 115 -58.81 1.52 -86.25
CA GLY A 115 -57.47 1.27 -86.77
C GLY A 115 -56.47 0.85 -85.69
N ALA A 116 -55.21 0.63 -86.08
CA ALA A 116 -54.15 0.28 -85.16
C ALA A 116 -53.88 1.43 -84.16
N PRO A 117 -53.57 1.14 -82.88
CA PRO A 117 -53.13 2.16 -81.92
C PRO A 117 -51.83 2.82 -82.37
N VAL A 118 -51.77 4.15 -82.26
CA VAL A 118 -50.59 4.95 -82.59
C VAL A 118 -50.01 5.50 -81.29
N PRO A 119 -48.73 5.24 -80.98
CA PRO A 119 -48.09 5.81 -79.80
C PRO A 119 -47.94 7.33 -79.95
N ALA A 120 -48.26 8.07 -78.90
CA ALA A 120 -48.08 9.51 -78.85
C ALA A 120 -47.61 9.94 -77.46
N ASN A 121 -46.69 10.90 -77.42
CA ASN A 121 -46.12 11.39 -76.15
C ASN A 121 -47.16 12.23 -75.40
N SER A 122 -47.11 12.18 -74.07
CA SER A 122 -47.83 13.13 -73.24
C SER A 122 -47.12 14.48 -73.27
N ILE A 123 -47.88 15.56 -73.46
CA ILE A 123 -47.34 16.92 -73.58
C ILE A 123 -47.73 17.69 -72.34
N THR A 124 -46.76 18.26 -71.63
CA THR A 124 -47.02 19.16 -70.49
C THR A 124 -46.70 20.59 -70.89
N PHE A 125 -47.64 21.51 -70.67
CA PHE A 125 -47.51 22.91 -71.07
C PHE A 125 -48.06 23.85 -70.02
N ALA A 126 -47.39 25.00 -69.87
CA ALA A 126 -47.83 26.12 -69.05
C ALA A 126 -48.68 27.11 -69.88
N PRO A 127 -49.36 28.08 -69.26
CA PRO A 127 -50.14 29.08 -69.99
C PRO A 127 -49.32 29.84 -71.03
N ALA A 128 -49.82 29.96 -72.26
CA ALA A 128 -49.20 30.83 -73.28
C ALA A 128 -49.26 32.30 -72.84
N ALA A 129 -48.26 33.07 -73.25
CA ALA A 129 -48.29 34.54 -73.09
C ALA A 129 -49.49 35.12 -73.86
N PRO A 130 -50.20 36.12 -73.30
CA PRO A 130 -51.30 36.77 -74.01
C PRO A 130 -50.78 37.57 -75.20
N ASP A 131 -51.52 37.57 -76.30
CA ASP A 131 -51.26 38.43 -77.45
C ASP A 131 -51.58 39.91 -77.15
N GLY A 132 -51.34 40.79 -78.12
CA GLY A 132 -51.64 42.23 -77.99
C GLY A 132 -53.12 42.57 -77.74
N SER A 133 -54.03 41.59 -77.86
CA SER A 133 -55.46 41.70 -77.56
C SER A 133 -55.88 40.96 -76.29
N GLY A 134 -54.93 40.37 -75.54
CA GLY A 134 -55.18 39.62 -74.31
C GLY A 134 -55.59 38.16 -74.49
N ASN A 135 -55.63 37.64 -75.72
CA ASN A 135 -55.99 36.25 -75.99
C ASN A 135 -54.76 35.33 -75.84
N ARG A 136 -54.96 34.13 -75.30
CA ARG A 136 -53.91 33.11 -75.14
C ARG A 136 -54.21 31.94 -76.07
N SER A 137 -53.22 31.52 -76.87
CA SER A 137 -53.32 30.35 -77.75
C SER A 137 -52.09 29.45 -77.61
N VAL A 138 -52.31 28.15 -77.45
CA VAL A 138 -51.25 27.13 -77.41
C VAL A 138 -51.52 26.11 -78.50
N ASN A 139 -50.53 25.86 -79.36
CA ASN A 139 -50.55 24.72 -80.27
C ASN A 139 -49.67 23.61 -79.71
N LEU A 140 -50.24 22.45 -79.43
CA LEU A 140 -49.53 21.31 -78.85
C LEU A 140 -48.41 20.78 -79.75
N ALA A 141 -48.50 20.99 -81.07
CA ALA A 141 -47.44 20.60 -82.01
C ALA A 141 -46.18 21.48 -81.89
N ASP A 142 -46.33 22.71 -81.38
CA ASP A 142 -45.23 23.68 -81.24
C ASP A 142 -44.53 23.57 -79.86
N VAL A 143 -45.06 22.73 -78.97
CA VAL A 143 -44.44 22.42 -77.68
C VAL A 143 -43.34 21.38 -77.92
N VAL A 144 -42.14 21.87 -78.24
CA VAL A 144 -40.95 21.03 -78.46
C VAL A 144 -40.68 20.19 -77.21
N ASP A 145 -40.44 18.88 -77.40
CA ASP A 145 -39.98 17.95 -76.39
C ASP A 145 -38.56 18.32 -75.95
N THR A 146 -38.45 19.41 -75.18
CA THR A 146 -37.21 19.80 -74.55
C THR A 146 -37.01 18.90 -73.35
N SER A 147 -35.96 18.08 -73.41
CA SER A 147 -35.33 17.36 -72.31
C SER A 147 -34.86 18.33 -71.23
N ILE A 148 -35.80 18.87 -70.46
CA ILE A 148 -35.54 19.63 -69.25
C ILE A 148 -35.17 18.60 -68.17
N GLU A 149 -33.93 18.66 -67.70
CA GLU A 149 -33.51 17.95 -66.50
C GLU A 149 -34.35 18.48 -65.32
N PHE A 150 -35.27 17.65 -64.83
CA PHE A 150 -36.18 18.02 -63.75
C PHE A 150 -35.40 18.13 -62.42
N PRO A 151 -35.65 19.16 -61.60
CA PRO A 151 -35.11 19.19 -60.24
C PRO A 151 -35.62 17.95 -59.46
N PRO A 152 -34.82 17.44 -58.48
CA PRO A 152 -35.21 16.26 -57.71
C PRO A 152 -36.59 16.44 -57.08
N ILE A 153 -37.35 15.36 -57.01
CA ILE A 153 -38.68 15.31 -56.38
C ILE A 153 -38.61 15.99 -55.01
N VAL A 154 -39.36 17.09 -54.82
CA VAL A 154 -39.41 17.80 -53.53
C VAL A 154 -40.21 16.94 -52.55
N GLU A 155 -39.52 16.13 -51.74
CA GLU A 155 -40.13 15.49 -50.58
C GLU A 155 -40.63 16.57 -49.61
N SER A 156 -41.92 16.51 -49.26
CA SER A 156 -42.53 17.44 -48.30
C SER A 156 -41.68 17.55 -47.03
N ARG A 157 -41.54 18.75 -46.45
CA ARG A 157 -40.88 18.95 -45.14
C ARG A 157 -41.46 18.04 -44.06
N VAL A 158 -42.75 17.69 -44.16
CA VAL A 158 -43.40 16.71 -43.29
C VAL A 158 -42.84 15.31 -43.51
N ALA A 159 -42.58 14.90 -44.76
CA ALA A 159 -41.95 13.61 -45.07
C ALA A 159 -40.51 13.56 -44.55
N GLN A 160 -39.73 14.63 -44.73
CA GLN A 160 -38.38 14.71 -44.17
C GLN A 160 -38.37 14.64 -42.64
N LEU A 161 -39.26 15.39 -41.97
CA LEU A 161 -39.40 15.34 -40.51
C LEU A 161 -39.89 13.97 -40.01
N VAL A 162 -40.72 13.27 -40.76
CA VAL A 162 -41.16 11.89 -40.44
C VAL A 162 -39.99 10.92 -40.58
N VAL A 163 -39.16 11.06 -41.62
CA VAL A 163 -37.95 10.24 -41.79
C VAL A 163 -36.97 10.52 -40.65
N GLU A 164 -36.65 11.79 -40.35
CA GLU A 164 -35.78 12.17 -39.23
C GLU A 164 -36.29 11.64 -37.89
N ALA A 165 -37.60 11.74 -37.62
CA ALA A 165 -38.20 11.20 -36.39
C ALA A 165 -38.17 9.66 -36.35
N THR A 166 -38.32 9.00 -37.49
CA THR A 166 -38.23 7.53 -37.59
C THR A 166 -36.80 7.07 -37.35
N THR A 167 -35.81 7.71 -37.98
CA THR A 167 -34.39 7.44 -37.76
C THR A 167 -34.01 7.68 -36.30
N ALA A 168 -34.42 8.81 -35.70
CA ALA A 168 -34.14 9.09 -34.29
C ALA A 168 -34.78 8.06 -33.35
N ARG A 169 -36.00 7.60 -33.64
CA ARG A 169 -36.65 6.51 -32.88
C ARG A 169 -35.87 5.20 -33.01
N ASP A 170 -35.43 4.86 -34.22
CA ASP A 170 -34.73 3.60 -34.48
C ASP A 170 -33.30 3.62 -33.88
N ASP A 171 -32.64 4.77 -33.84
CA ASP A 171 -31.38 4.99 -33.11
C ASP A 171 -31.58 4.79 -31.59
N VAL A 172 -32.63 5.41 -31.01
CA VAL A 172 -32.98 5.20 -29.60
C VAL A 172 -33.28 3.73 -29.31
N ALA A 173 -34.03 3.04 -30.19
CA ALA A 173 -34.30 1.62 -30.04
C ALA A 173 -33.01 0.78 -30.09
N SER A 174 -32.06 1.15 -30.95
CA SER A 174 -30.74 0.51 -31.03
C SER A 174 -29.91 0.74 -29.77
N TYR A 175 -29.90 1.95 -29.20
CA TYR A 175 -29.24 2.22 -27.92
C TYR A 175 -29.88 1.45 -26.76
N VAL A 176 -31.21 1.39 -26.70
CA VAL A 176 -31.93 0.60 -25.70
C VAL A 176 -31.58 -0.89 -25.83
N ASN A 177 -31.51 -1.41 -27.06
CA ASN A 177 -31.08 -2.78 -27.31
C ASN A 177 -29.63 -3.01 -26.86
N PHE A 178 -28.70 -2.11 -27.18
CA PHE A 178 -27.31 -2.23 -26.74
C PHE A 178 -27.20 -2.20 -25.21
N ILE A 179 -27.94 -1.31 -24.54
CA ILE A 179 -27.98 -1.25 -23.08
C ILE A 179 -28.49 -2.59 -22.52
N ASN A 180 -29.61 -3.10 -23.04
CA ASN A 180 -30.24 -4.32 -22.51
C ASN A 180 -29.44 -5.59 -22.80
N THR A 181 -28.76 -5.66 -23.95
CA THR A 181 -28.06 -6.88 -24.40
C THR A 181 -26.58 -6.90 -24.04
N VAL A 182 -25.95 -5.76 -23.87
CA VAL A 182 -24.51 -5.65 -23.58
C VAL A 182 -24.26 -5.06 -22.21
N VAL A 183 -24.74 -3.84 -21.95
CA VAL A 183 -24.37 -3.08 -20.75
C VAL A 183 -24.97 -3.69 -19.48
N SER A 184 -26.28 -3.95 -19.46
CA SER A 184 -26.97 -4.50 -18.28
C SER A 184 -26.42 -5.89 -17.88
N PRO A 185 -26.19 -6.83 -18.81
CA PRO A 185 -25.53 -8.10 -18.49
C PRO A 185 -24.09 -7.94 -18.01
N GLN A 186 -23.30 -7.00 -18.56
CA GLN A 186 -21.95 -6.73 -18.08
C GLN A 186 -21.95 -6.20 -16.64
N ILE A 187 -22.83 -5.25 -16.32
CA ILE A 187 -23.00 -4.73 -14.95
C ILE A 187 -23.39 -5.88 -14.01
N GLY A 188 -24.37 -6.71 -14.39
CA GLY A 188 -24.77 -7.88 -13.62
C GLY A 188 -23.63 -8.88 -13.41
N GLY A 189 -22.79 -9.09 -14.42
CA GLY A 189 -21.59 -9.94 -14.33
C GLY A 189 -20.55 -9.39 -13.36
N TYR A 190 -20.30 -8.08 -13.37
CA TYR A 190 -19.38 -7.44 -12.41
C TYR A 190 -19.90 -7.53 -10.97
N GLN A 191 -21.21 -7.38 -10.75
CA GLN A 191 -21.82 -7.54 -9.43
C GLN A 191 -21.64 -8.98 -8.90
N GLN A 192 -21.97 -9.98 -9.72
CA GLN A 192 -21.79 -11.40 -9.35
C GLN A 192 -20.32 -11.74 -9.09
N ALA A 193 -19.39 -11.22 -9.90
CA ALA A 193 -17.95 -11.43 -9.68
C ALA A 193 -17.47 -10.79 -8.36
N ALA A 194 -17.98 -9.60 -8.01
CA ALA A 194 -17.65 -8.95 -6.74
C ALA A 194 -18.23 -9.72 -5.54
N GLU A 195 -19.47 -10.20 -5.63
CA GLU A 195 -20.09 -11.04 -4.61
C GLU A 195 -19.32 -12.36 -4.43
N GLN A 196 -18.97 -13.03 -5.52
CA GLN A 196 -18.19 -14.26 -5.48
C GLN A 196 -16.80 -14.02 -4.87
N ALA A 197 -16.12 -12.94 -5.24
CA ALA A 197 -14.82 -12.60 -4.64
C ALA A 197 -14.92 -12.33 -3.12
N ALA A 198 -16.01 -11.70 -2.66
CA ALA A 198 -16.26 -11.52 -1.24
C ALA A 198 -16.52 -12.85 -0.52
N ILE A 199 -17.29 -13.75 -1.13
CA ILE A 199 -17.53 -15.11 -0.62
C ILE A 199 -16.22 -15.90 -0.56
N ASP A 200 -15.40 -15.88 -1.62
CA ASP A 200 -14.12 -16.58 -1.69
C ASP A 200 -13.12 -16.04 -0.67
N ALA A 201 -13.10 -14.72 -0.46
CA ALA A 201 -12.27 -14.10 0.58
C ALA A 201 -12.71 -14.51 1.99
N ALA A 202 -14.02 -14.52 2.26
CA ALA A 202 -14.58 -14.98 3.53
C ALA A 202 -14.29 -16.48 3.76
N ALA A 203 -14.45 -17.32 2.73
CA ALA A 203 -14.13 -18.74 2.78
C ALA A 203 -12.64 -18.98 3.02
N SER A 204 -11.76 -18.22 2.36
CA SER A 204 -10.31 -18.31 2.55
C SER A 204 -9.88 -17.90 3.97
N ALA A 205 -10.53 -16.88 4.54
CA ALA A 205 -10.30 -16.46 5.92
C ALA A 205 -10.77 -17.53 6.91
N GLN A 206 -11.95 -18.11 6.69
CA GLN A 206 -12.48 -19.19 7.53
C GLN A 206 -11.63 -20.46 7.44
N GLN A 207 -11.21 -20.85 6.23
CA GLN A 207 -10.31 -21.98 6.02
C GLN A 207 -8.96 -21.77 6.72
N SER A 208 -8.44 -20.54 6.72
CA SER A 208 -7.22 -20.20 7.44
C SER A 208 -7.40 -20.33 8.96
N ALA A 209 -8.56 -19.97 9.50
CA ALA A 209 -8.89 -20.15 10.91
C ALA A 209 -9.06 -21.65 11.27
N ASP A 210 -9.74 -22.42 10.41
CA ASP A 210 -10.01 -23.86 10.64
C ASP A 210 -8.76 -24.73 10.45
N MET A 211 -7.86 -24.38 9.51
CA MET A 211 -6.59 -25.07 9.33
C MET A 211 -5.53 -24.72 10.39
N ILE A 212 -5.79 -23.70 11.23
CA ILE A 212 -4.92 -23.34 12.36
C ILE A 212 -5.72 -23.49 13.67
N PRO A 213 -6.19 -24.71 14.00
CA PRO A 213 -6.89 -24.92 15.25
C PRO A 213 -5.95 -24.64 16.44
N PRO A 214 -6.50 -24.19 17.59
CA PRO A 214 -5.73 -24.10 18.81
C PRO A 214 -5.04 -25.43 19.12
N ALA A 215 -3.76 -25.37 19.51
CA ALA A 215 -3.03 -26.57 19.89
C ALA A 215 -3.73 -27.24 21.08
N THR A 216 -3.98 -28.54 20.96
CA THR A 216 -4.44 -29.38 22.07
C THR A 216 -3.40 -30.46 22.34
N ALA A 217 -3.61 -31.28 23.37
CA ALA A 217 -2.71 -32.40 23.66
C ALA A 217 -2.59 -33.42 22.50
N THR A 218 -3.56 -33.46 21.59
CA THR A 218 -3.64 -34.45 20.48
C THR A 218 -3.67 -33.82 19.08
N VAL A 219 -3.81 -32.48 18.97
CA VAL A 219 -3.88 -31.74 17.69
C VAL A 219 -2.76 -30.71 17.64
N PHE A 220 -1.90 -30.79 16.62
CA PHE A 220 -0.73 -29.92 16.44
C PHE A 220 -1.14 -28.50 16.00
N GLY A 221 -0.59 -27.46 16.65
CA GLY A 221 -0.61 -26.07 16.16
C GLY A 221 0.69 -25.67 15.44
N LYS A 222 0.87 -24.38 15.07
CA LYS A 222 2.08 -23.86 14.37
C LYS A 222 3.39 -24.03 15.15
N VAL A 223 3.32 -24.14 16.48
CA VAL A 223 4.48 -24.45 17.32
C VAL A 223 4.35 -25.90 17.79
N LYS A 224 5.08 -26.79 17.14
CA LYS A 224 5.34 -28.15 17.61
C LYS A 224 6.80 -28.22 18.04
N LEU A 225 7.05 -27.85 19.28
CA LEU A 225 8.32 -28.14 19.94
C LEU A 225 8.18 -29.54 20.53
N ALA A 226 9.19 -30.39 20.40
CA ALA A 226 9.15 -31.83 20.70
C ALA A 226 8.85 -32.17 22.18
N GLY A 227 7.67 -31.83 22.69
CA GLY A 227 7.29 -31.94 24.10
C GLY A 227 7.67 -30.74 24.98
N ASP A 228 8.29 -29.68 24.43
CA ASP A 228 8.77 -28.55 25.24
C ASP A 228 7.64 -27.69 25.81
N LEU A 229 6.50 -27.61 25.12
CA LEU A 229 5.30 -26.90 25.56
C LEU A 229 4.12 -27.88 25.68
N ALA A 230 3.35 -27.76 26.77
CA ALA A 230 2.10 -28.48 27.00
C ALA A 230 1.01 -27.52 27.50
N GLY A 231 -0.13 -28.04 27.97
CA GLY A 231 -1.26 -27.24 28.41
C GLY A 231 -2.18 -26.81 27.25
N THR A 232 -2.94 -25.74 27.46
CA THR A 232 -3.86 -25.18 26.44
C THR A 232 -3.35 -23.84 25.95
N ALA A 233 -3.90 -23.33 24.83
CA ALA A 233 -3.56 -22.00 24.33
C ALA A 233 -3.77 -20.88 25.37
N SER A 234 -4.78 -21.00 26.24
CA SER A 234 -5.07 -20.05 27.31
C SER A 234 -4.24 -20.25 28.59
N ALA A 235 -3.59 -21.40 28.73
CA ALA A 235 -2.78 -21.75 29.90
C ALA A 235 -1.63 -22.68 29.47
N PRO A 236 -0.60 -22.14 28.80
CA PRO A 236 0.54 -22.94 28.36
C PRO A 236 1.39 -23.34 29.57
N THR A 237 1.93 -24.55 29.54
CA THR A 237 2.90 -25.04 30.51
C THR A 237 4.17 -25.47 29.80
N VAL A 238 5.29 -25.46 30.52
CA VAL A 238 6.57 -26.00 30.06
C VAL A 238 6.87 -27.19 30.98
N PRO A 239 6.53 -28.43 30.58
CA PRO A 239 6.69 -29.60 31.46
C PRO A 239 8.11 -29.78 32.00
N ALA A 240 9.11 -29.35 31.22
CA ALA A 240 10.52 -29.40 31.64
C ALA A 240 10.85 -28.51 32.85
N LEU A 241 10.01 -27.51 33.17
CA LEU A 241 10.16 -26.66 34.35
C LEU A 241 9.65 -27.31 35.65
N THR A 242 8.78 -28.33 35.57
CA THR A 242 8.17 -28.97 36.75
C THR A 242 9.18 -29.55 37.72
N GLN A 243 10.37 -29.94 37.23
CA GLN A 243 11.45 -30.51 38.05
C GLN A 243 12.53 -29.47 38.42
N LYS A 244 12.31 -28.19 38.14
CA LYS A 244 13.23 -27.10 38.48
C LYS A 244 12.77 -26.40 39.75
N ALA A 245 13.70 -25.76 40.44
CA ALA A 245 13.36 -24.89 41.56
C ALA A 245 12.57 -23.67 41.04
N ASP A 246 11.54 -23.28 41.78
CA ASP A 246 10.78 -22.08 41.51
C ASP A 246 11.56 -20.84 41.96
N LEU A 247 11.27 -19.71 41.33
CA LEU A 247 11.79 -18.42 41.77
C LEU A 247 10.65 -17.55 42.26
N VAL A 248 10.80 -17.01 43.48
CA VAL A 248 9.91 -15.98 44.04
C VAL A 248 10.72 -14.70 44.17
N GLY A 249 10.39 -13.69 43.35
CA GLY A 249 11.13 -12.42 43.32
C GLY A 249 12.61 -12.59 42.88
N GLY A 250 12.90 -13.57 42.03
CA GLY A 250 14.26 -13.84 41.53
C GLY A 250 15.15 -14.64 42.49
N LYS A 251 14.61 -15.22 43.56
CA LYS A 251 15.34 -16.08 44.51
C LYS A 251 14.67 -17.44 44.65
N ILE A 252 15.47 -18.47 44.93
CA ILE A 252 14.97 -19.80 45.29
C ILE A 252 14.42 -19.74 46.72
N PRO A 253 13.15 -20.13 46.96
CA PRO A 253 12.60 -20.22 48.31
C PRO A 253 13.39 -21.22 49.17
N GLN A 254 13.60 -20.91 50.45
CA GLN A 254 14.38 -21.76 51.36
C GLN A 254 13.80 -23.19 51.49
N ALA A 255 12.49 -23.38 51.32
CA ALA A 255 11.84 -24.69 51.33
C ALA A 255 12.29 -25.62 50.17
N GLN A 256 12.83 -25.08 49.08
CA GLN A 256 13.39 -25.84 47.96
C GLN A 256 14.91 -26.03 48.05
N LEU A 257 15.56 -25.40 49.03
CA LEU A 257 16.97 -25.64 49.32
C LEU A 257 17.08 -26.90 50.19
N PRO A 258 17.86 -27.92 49.78
CA PRO A 258 18.12 -29.08 50.63
C PRO A 258 18.76 -28.65 51.95
N ALA A 259 18.32 -29.21 53.07
CA ALA A 259 18.80 -28.84 54.40
C ALA A 259 20.34 -28.94 54.51
N ILE A 260 20.95 -29.97 53.91
CA ILE A 260 22.41 -30.19 53.87
C ILE A 260 23.21 -29.04 53.24
N ALA A 261 22.56 -28.12 52.50
CA ALA A 261 23.21 -26.98 51.87
C ALA A 261 23.36 -25.76 52.82
N MET A 262 22.71 -25.76 53.99
CA MET A 262 22.85 -24.70 54.98
C MET A 262 23.73 -25.18 56.13
N VAL A 263 24.85 -24.48 56.32
CA VAL A 263 25.72 -24.61 57.49
C VAL A 263 25.18 -23.68 58.57
N ASP A 264 24.58 -24.24 59.62
CA ASP A 264 24.09 -23.46 60.76
C ASP A 264 25.05 -23.53 61.95
N PHE A 265 25.05 -22.44 62.73
CA PHE A 265 25.76 -22.38 64.00
C PHE A 265 24.86 -22.90 65.12
N LEU A 266 25.25 -24.01 65.74
CA LEU A 266 24.48 -24.70 66.77
C LEU A 266 24.69 -24.14 68.18
N GLY A 267 25.61 -23.18 68.35
CA GLY A 267 25.84 -22.49 69.62
C GLY A 267 27.16 -22.85 70.32
N ASN A 268 27.33 -22.29 71.52
CA ASN A 268 28.46 -22.55 72.41
C ASN A 268 28.10 -23.66 73.41
N VAL A 269 28.97 -24.66 73.51
CA VAL A 269 28.84 -25.80 74.43
C VAL A 269 30.05 -25.87 75.36
N ASN A 270 29.81 -26.17 76.63
CA ASN A 270 30.83 -26.20 77.68
C ASN A 270 31.35 -27.61 78.00
N SER A 271 30.96 -28.61 77.21
CA SER A 271 31.42 -30.00 77.37
C SER A 271 31.16 -30.82 76.11
N GLN A 272 31.87 -31.95 75.97
CA GLN A 272 31.60 -32.93 74.91
C GLN A 272 30.17 -33.49 74.99
N ALA A 273 29.64 -33.74 76.18
CA ALA A 273 28.29 -34.25 76.34
C ALA A 273 27.23 -33.27 75.82
N ALA A 274 27.41 -31.97 76.09
CA ALA A 274 26.56 -30.92 75.55
C ALA A 274 26.68 -30.81 74.02
N MET A 275 27.87 -31.02 73.45
CA MET A 275 28.07 -31.07 71.99
C MET A 275 27.29 -32.22 71.33
N LEU A 276 27.39 -33.43 71.87
CA LEU A 276 26.70 -34.61 71.33
C LEU A 276 25.18 -34.56 71.52
N ALA A 277 24.68 -33.69 72.40
CA ALA A 277 23.25 -33.44 72.58
C ALA A 277 22.67 -32.42 71.57
N LEU A 278 23.51 -31.78 70.75
CA LEU A 278 23.05 -30.87 69.70
C LEU A 278 22.38 -31.65 68.57
N ASN A 279 21.21 -31.18 68.15
CA ASN A 279 20.55 -31.66 66.92
C ASN A 279 20.99 -30.77 65.76
N GLY A 280 21.82 -31.33 64.89
CA GLY A 280 22.32 -30.66 63.68
C GLY A 280 22.58 -31.67 62.57
N GLN A 281 22.85 -31.15 61.38
CA GLN A 281 23.11 -31.90 60.16
C GLN A 281 24.55 -31.70 59.69
N ARG A 282 25.02 -32.58 58.80
CA ARG A 282 26.36 -32.46 58.23
C ARG A 282 26.59 -31.06 57.66
N GLY A 283 27.66 -30.42 58.11
CA GLY A 283 28.02 -29.04 57.75
C GLY A 283 27.93 -28.09 58.93
N ASP A 284 26.98 -28.30 59.84
CA ASP A 284 26.77 -27.46 61.02
C ASP A 284 27.99 -27.45 61.95
N TRP A 285 28.11 -26.39 62.74
CA TRP A 285 29.26 -26.21 63.62
C TRP A 285 28.87 -25.64 64.98
N CYS A 286 29.68 -25.95 65.99
CA CYS A 286 29.53 -25.43 67.34
C CYS A 286 30.89 -25.09 67.95
N ASN A 287 30.87 -24.31 69.03
CA ASN A 287 32.06 -23.90 69.76
C ASN A 287 32.15 -24.66 71.07
N ARG A 288 33.24 -25.40 71.28
CA ARG A 288 33.57 -26.04 72.56
C ARG A 288 34.38 -25.07 73.41
N THR A 289 33.69 -24.35 74.30
CA THR A 289 34.30 -23.30 75.15
C THR A 289 35.20 -23.88 76.25
N ASP A 290 35.05 -25.16 76.59
CA ASP A 290 35.95 -25.90 77.49
C ASP A 290 37.35 -26.08 76.89
N LEU A 291 37.44 -26.22 75.56
CA LEU A 291 38.69 -26.41 74.84
C LEU A 291 39.14 -25.17 74.04
N GLY A 292 38.26 -24.18 73.87
CA GLY A 292 38.50 -23.03 72.99
C GLY A 292 38.58 -23.39 71.51
N THR A 293 37.83 -24.42 71.08
CA THR A 293 37.95 -25.01 69.72
C THR A 293 36.62 -25.02 68.98
N GLU A 294 36.67 -24.87 67.66
CA GLU A 294 35.51 -25.02 66.78
C GLU A 294 35.39 -26.48 66.32
N TRP A 295 34.17 -27.00 66.28
CA TRP A 295 33.88 -28.35 65.84
C TRP A 295 32.80 -28.33 64.76
N GLN A 296 33.02 -29.06 63.68
CA GLN A 296 32.10 -29.20 62.56
C GLN A 296 31.54 -30.62 62.50
N LEU A 297 30.23 -30.76 62.30
CA LEU A 297 29.58 -32.03 62.08
C LEU A 297 29.86 -32.50 60.64
N ILE A 298 30.64 -33.56 60.48
CA ILE A 298 31.08 -34.08 59.18
C ILE A 298 30.33 -35.34 58.73
N ALA A 299 29.47 -35.90 59.59
CA ALA A 299 28.61 -37.04 59.31
C ALA A 299 27.41 -37.06 60.27
N GLU A 300 26.40 -37.87 60.00
CA GLU A 300 25.30 -38.16 60.93
C GLU A 300 25.46 -39.56 61.57
N PRO A 301 24.97 -39.78 62.79
CA PRO A 301 24.23 -38.86 63.66
C PRO A 301 25.14 -37.91 64.47
N SER A 302 24.62 -36.74 64.88
CA SER A 302 25.30 -35.75 65.73
C SER A 302 25.61 -36.24 67.15
N THR A 303 24.99 -37.35 67.56
CA THR A 303 25.20 -37.99 68.86
C THR A 303 26.50 -38.78 68.96
N SER A 304 27.21 -39.01 67.84
CA SER A 304 28.48 -39.72 67.80
C SER A 304 29.66 -38.76 67.72
N LEU A 305 30.66 -38.90 68.60
CA LEU A 305 31.88 -38.08 68.56
C LEU A 305 32.65 -38.25 67.25
N ALA A 306 32.62 -39.43 66.63
CA ALA A 306 33.29 -39.69 65.35
C ALA A 306 32.67 -38.89 64.19
N SER A 307 31.44 -38.40 64.37
CA SER A 307 30.77 -37.53 63.42
C SER A 307 31.26 -36.08 63.48
N TRP A 308 31.99 -35.69 64.53
CA TRP A 308 32.48 -34.33 64.72
C TRP A 308 33.97 -34.23 64.43
N ALA A 309 34.35 -33.30 63.56
CA ALA A 309 35.73 -32.95 63.29
C ALA A 309 36.10 -31.65 64.00
N GLN A 310 37.16 -31.70 64.81
CA GLN A 310 37.76 -30.50 65.39
C GLN A 310 38.48 -29.72 64.28
N LYS A 311 38.18 -28.43 64.18
CA LYS A 311 38.91 -27.53 63.28
C LYS A 311 40.19 -27.10 63.99
N ILE A 312 41.32 -27.53 63.44
CA ILE A 312 42.64 -27.25 64.01
C ILE A 312 43.09 -25.90 63.48
N TYR A 313 43.17 -24.91 64.36
CA TYR A 313 43.94 -23.69 64.10
C TYR A 313 45.41 -23.99 64.40
N PRO A 314 46.38 -23.45 63.63
CA PRO A 314 47.78 -23.59 64.01
C PRO A 314 47.96 -22.96 65.38
N ALA A 315 48.44 -23.75 66.35
CA ALA A 315 48.87 -23.22 67.64
C ALA A 315 49.95 -22.18 67.37
N SER A 316 49.77 -20.96 67.88
CA SER A 316 50.78 -19.91 67.76
C SER A 316 52.12 -20.46 68.25
N PRO A 317 53.21 -20.40 67.46
CA PRO A 317 54.48 -21.05 67.80
C PRO A 317 55.13 -20.51 69.08
N VAL A 318 54.68 -19.35 69.57
CA VAL A 318 55.09 -18.75 70.85
C VAL A 318 53.88 -18.70 71.77
N SER A 319 53.94 -19.48 72.85
CA SER A 319 52.91 -19.51 73.90
C SER A 319 53.15 -18.48 75.00
N SER A 320 54.40 -18.07 75.23
CA SER A 320 54.76 -17.00 76.17
C SER A 320 56.16 -16.46 75.87
N VAL A 321 56.45 -15.24 76.34
CA VAL A 321 57.81 -14.67 76.38
C VAL A 321 58.15 -14.38 77.84
N ALA A 322 59.18 -15.03 78.38
CA ALA A 322 59.55 -14.95 79.80
C ALA A 322 58.35 -15.14 80.76
N GLY A 323 57.49 -16.12 80.47
CA GLY A 323 56.30 -16.47 81.28
C GLY A 323 55.11 -15.52 81.17
N ARG A 324 55.17 -14.49 80.32
CA ARG A 324 54.11 -13.49 80.13
C ARG A 324 53.42 -13.66 78.78
N THR A 325 52.14 -13.29 78.72
CA THR A 325 51.28 -13.29 77.52
C THR A 325 50.68 -11.90 77.30
N GLY A 326 50.29 -11.57 76.05
CA GLY A 326 49.74 -10.25 75.70
C GLY A 326 50.80 -9.23 75.27
N ALA A 327 50.60 -7.95 75.60
CA ALA A 327 51.59 -6.90 75.34
C ALA A 327 52.78 -7.06 76.32
N VAL A 328 53.89 -7.61 75.83
CA VAL A 328 55.08 -7.90 76.66
C VAL A 328 56.14 -6.82 76.50
N THR A 329 56.51 -6.17 77.60
CA THR A 329 57.71 -5.32 77.70
C THR A 329 58.81 -6.11 78.43
N ILE A 330 59.98 -6.25 77.80
CA ILE A 330 61.12 -6.99 78.35
C ILE A 330 62.07 -6.04 79.07
N SER A 331 62.57 -6.50 80.21
CA SER A 331 63.58 -5.83 81.01
C SER A 331 64.80 -6.73 81.21
N SER A 332 65.94 -6.14 81.58
CA SER A 332 67.16 -6.93 81.88
C SER A 332 66.98 -8.01 82.96
N THR A 333 65.94 -7.95 83.81
CA THR A 333 65.65 -9.00 84.80
C THR A 333 65.03 -10.25 84.17
N ASP A 334 64.48 -10.14 82.97
CA ASP A 334 63.92 -11.27 82.22
C ASP A 334 65.01 -12.11 81.54
N VAL A 335 66.28 -11.65 81.55
CA VAL A 335 67.47 -12.39 81.08
C VAL A 335 68.08 -13.14 82.27
N THR A 336 67.51 -14.29 82.60
CA THR A 336 67.82 -15.06 83.81
C THR A 336 69.20 -15.72 83.79
N ASP A 337 69.75 -15.98 82.61
CA ASP A 337 71.08 -16.56 82.38
C ASP A 337 72.22 -15.53 82.44
N ALA A 338 71.91 -14.23 82.51
CA ALA A 338 72.91 -13.18 82.72
C ALA A 338 73.33 -13.07 84.19
N THR A 339 74.61 -12.72 84.42
CA THR A 339 75.11 -12.39 85.77
C THR A 339 74.56 -11.03 86.24
N ALA A 340 74.69 -10.75 87.54
CA ALA A 340 74.34 -9.42 88.08
C ALA A 340 75.13 -8.30 87.40
N VAL A 341 76.42 -8.52 87.13
CA VAL A 341 77.27 -7.59 86.36
C VAL A 341 76.73 -7.42 84.94
N GLY A 342 76.43 -8.52 84.23
CA GLY A 342 75.88 -8.46 82.86
C GLY A 342 74.56 -7.70 82.78
N ARG A 343 73.65 -7.89 83.74
CA ARG A 343 72.40 -7.12 83.82
C ARG A 343 72.63 -5.64 84.13
N ASN A 344 73.60 -5.30 84.97
CA ASN A 344 73.94 -3.92 85.26
C ASN A 344 74.58 -3.22 84.06
N VAL A 345 75.38 -3.94 83.26
CA VAL A 345 75.93 -3.44 81.99
C VAL A 345 74.82 -3.19 80.97
N MET A 346 73.84 -4.09 80.82
CA MET A 346 72.68 -3.89 79.93
C MET A 346 71.83 -2.66 80.29
N LYS A 347 71.87 -2.22 81.56
CA LYS A 347 71.18 -1.02 82.05
C LYS A 347 72.04 0.26 81.97
N ALA A 348 73.33 0.15 81.62
CA ALA A 348 74.23 1.30 81.66
C ALA A 348 73.84 2.34 80.59
N VAL A 349 73.65 3.58 81.03
CA VAL A 349 73.22 4.69 80.16
C VAL A 349 74.38 5.36 79.42
N ASP A 350 75.62 5.12 79.87
CA ASP A 350 76.83 5.67 79.28
C ASP A 350 78.06 4.78 79.59
N ALA A 351 79.20 5.16 79.01
CA ALA A 351 80.47 4.45 79.18
C ALA A 351 81.00 4.49 80.63
N ALA A 352 80.64 5.50 81.42
CA ALA A 352 81.09 5.61 82.81
C ALA A 352 80.33 4.64 83.71
N ALA A 353 79.01 4.54 83.56
CA ALA A 353 78.15 3.58 84.23
C ALA A 353 78.55 2.14 83.88
N ALA A 354 78.89 1.87 82.61
CA ALA A 354 79.38 0.56 82.19
C ALA A 354 80.71 0.19 82.88
N ARG A 355 81.67 1.12 82.95
CA ARG A 355 82.95 0.94 83.68
C ARG A 355 82.72 0.66 85.17
N SER A 356 81.78 1.40 85.78
CA SER A 356 81.38 1.16 87.18
C SER A 356 80.73 -0.21 87.36
N ALA A 357 79.88 -0.65 86.44
CA ALA A 357 79.19 -1.93 86.51
C ALA A 357 80.15 -3.13 86.44
N ILE A 358 81.25 -3.02 85.68
CA ILE A 358 82.31 -4.04 85.62
C ILE A 358 83.42 -3.85 86.67
N GLY A 359 83.31 -2.83 87.53
CA GLY A 359 84.34 -2.52 88.54
C GLY A 359 85.67 -1.98 87.98
N ALA A 360 85.68 -1.53 86.72
CA ALA A 360 86.85 -0.91 86.11
C ALA A 360 86.93 0.57 86.50
N GLY A 361 87.61 0.87 87.61
CA GLY A 361 87.87 2.25 88.03
C GLY A 361 88.78 3.01 87.05
N THR A 362 88.66 4.34 86.99
CA THR A 362 89.72 5.21 86.48
C THR A 362 90.90 5.13 87.46
N SER A 363 92.11 4.86 86.98
CA SER A 363 93.30 4.63 87.82
C SER A 363 93.45 5.67 88.93
N ASN A 364 93.44 5.22 90.18
CA ASN A 364 93.47 6.01 91.42
C ASN A 364 94.90 6.22 91.95
N LEU A 365 95.91 6.03 91.10
CA LEU A 365 97.31 6.23 91.43
C LEU A 365 97.66 7.73 91.43
N THR A 366 98.01 8.28 92.59
CA THR A 366 98.44 9.68 92.73
C THR A 366 99.97 9.77 92.57
N LEU A 367 100.46 10.66 91.70
CA LEU A 367 101.90 10.92 91.53
C LEU A 367 102.40 11.87 92.64
N GLY A 368 103.56 11.58 93.23
CA GLY A 368 104.10 12.37 94.34
C GLY A 368 105.46 11.91 94.86
N THR A 369 105.96 12.55 95.91
CA THR A 369 107.29 12.32 96.50
C THR A 369 107.27 11.50 97.81
N THR A 370 106.09 11.12 98.29
CA THR A 370 105.94 10.31 99.51
C THR A 370 105.96 8.82 99.19
N SER A 371 106.20 7.97 100.20
CA SER A 371 106.23 6.50 100.02
C SER A 371 104.89 5.89 99.59
N THR A 372 103.78 6.63 99.71
CA THR A 372 102.43 6.20 99.31
C THR A 372 102.00 6.71 97.93
N THR A 373 102.86 7.45 97.25
CA THR A 373 102.59 8.02 95.93
C THR A 373 103.52 7.43 94.87
N ALA A 374 103.02 7.23 93.65
CA ALA A 374 103.82 6.71 92.57
C ALA A 374 104.82 7.77 92.06
N LEU A 375 106.03 7.33 91.71
CA LEU A 375 107.03 8.20 91.11
C LEU A 375 106.57 8.59 89.70
N ALA A 376 106.75 9.85 89.33
CA ALA A 376 106.50 10.30 87.95
C ALA A 376 107.41 9.52 86.99
N GLY A 377 106.81 8.91 85.96
CA GLY A 377 107.49 7.98 85.05
C GLY A 377 108.59 8.60 84.19
N ASP A 378 108.68 9.92 84.18
CA ASP A 378 109.67 10.74 83.46
C ASP A 378 110.87 11.18 84.33
N ARG A 379 110.94 10.77 85.61
CA ARG A 379 112.06 11.13 86.49
C ARG A 379 113.34 10.34 86.12
N ALA A 380 114.32 11.04 85.55
CA ALA A 380 115.62 10.47 85.20
C ALA A 380 116.53 10.30 86.44
N PRO A 381 117.10 9.10 86.70
CA PRO A 381 118.10 8.91 87.75
C PRO A 381 119.40 9.68 87.41
N GLN A 382 120.02 10.33 88.40
CA GLN A 382 121.31 10.99 88.21
C GLN A 382 122.48 9.99 88.33
N LEU A 383 123.37 9.95 87.34
CA LEU A 383 124.65 9.22 87.47
C LEU A 383 125.61 10.03 88.34
N VAL A 384 126.13 9.41 89.40
CA VAL A 384 127.24 9.95 90.20
C VAL A 384 128.47 9.06 90.02
N SER A 385 129.64 9.69 89.88
CA SER A 385 130.90 8.99 89.61
C SER A 385 131.38 8.16 90.81
N SER A 386 131.04 8.53 92.05
CA SER A 386 131.21 7.69 93.25
C SER A 386 130.20 8.05 94.34
N LEU A 387 129.92 7.10 95.24
CA LEU A 387 129.09 7.33 96.42
C LEU A 387 129.95 7.92 97.56
N PRO A 388 129.51 8.97 98.28
CA PRO A 388 130.31 9.58 99.34
C PRO A 388 130.74 8.55 100.39
N GLY A 389 132.06 8.34 100.54
CA GLY A 389 132.64 7.42 101.53
C GLY A 389 132.78 5.95 101.09
N SER A 390 132.49 5.61 99.83
CA SER A 390 132.65 4.24 99.29
C SER A 390 133.69 4.18 98.16
N PRO A 391 134.56 3.16 98.10
CA PRO A 391 135.53 3.01 97.01
C PRO A 391 134.91 2.48 95.71
N ILE A 392 133.59 2.29 95.65
CA ILE A 392 132.88 1.77 94.47
C ILE A 392 132.55 2.92 93.50
N VAL A 393 133.07 2.84 92.27
CA VAL A 393 132.89 3.82 91.18
C VAL A 393 131.82 3.32 90.20
N GLY A 394 130.97 4.21 89.70
CA GLY A 394 130.02 3.92 88.61
C GLY A 394 128.63 3.38 89.00
N VAL A 395 128.10 3.75 90.17
CA VAL A 395 126.77 3.33 90.62
C VAL A 395 125.70 4.37 90.25
N LEU A 396 124.59 3.91 89.67
CA LEU A 396 123.39 4.72 89.46
C LEU A 396 122.62 4.85 90.78
N TYR A 397 122.46 6.05 91.32
CA TYR A 397 121.69 6.26 92.54
C TYR A 397 120.78 7.48 92.43
N CYS A 398 119.52 7.33 92.86
CA CYS A 398 118.54 8.40 92.84
C CYS A 398 118.49 9.04 94.23
N ILE A 399 118.86 10.32 94.35
CA ILE A 399 118.75 11.05 95.61
C ILE A 399 117.27 11.38 95.83
N PRO A 400 116.63 10.95 96.93
CA PRO A 400 115.33 11.47 97.31
C PRO A 400 115.49 12.96 97.65
N GLY A 401 114.82 13.82 96.89
CA GLY A 401 114.74 15.26 97.16
C GLY A 401 113.69 15.59 98.22
#